data_AF-A0A8T5HZ74-F1
#
_entry.id   AF-A0A8T5HZ74-F1
#
_cell.length_a   1.000
_cell.length_b   1.000
_cell.length_c   1.000
_cell.angle_alpha   90.00
_cell.angle_beta   90.00
_cell.angle_gamma   90.00
#
_symmetry.space_group_name_H-M   'P 1'
#
loop_
_entity.id
_entity.type
_entity.pdbx_description
1 polymer ?
#
loop_
_entity_poly.entity_id
_entity_poly.type
_entity_poly.pdbx_seq_one_letter_code
_entity_poly.pdbx_strand_id
1 'polypeptide(L)' 'MRNNIFLKKCIVFLGVFLIYLKPVYAYLDPGSGSMMLQILLGGIVAAGFIIKARWYKLKSRLFNKNKE' A
#
# COMPACT_ATOMS: atom_id res chain seq x y z
N MET A 1 -45.60 17.56 -5.70
CA MET A 1 -45.75 16.10 -5.45
C MET A 1 -44.68 15.20 -6.10
N ARG A 2 -43.79 15.68 -6.98
CA ARG A 2 -42.78 14.84 -7.70
C ARG A 2 -41.57 14.42 -6.85
N ASN A 3 -41.19 15.21 -5.84
CA ASN A 3 -39.97 15.00 -5.06
C ASN A 3 -40.08 13.79 -4.11
N ASN A 4 -41.28 13.46 -3.63
CA ASN A 4 -41.49 12.36 -2.68
C ASN A 4 -41.30 10.99 -3.32
N ILE A 5 -41.59 10.85 -4.62
CA ILE A 5 -41.39 9.59 -5.36
C ILE A 5 -39.90 9.37 -5.62
N PHE A 6 -39.18 10.44 -6.01
CA PHE A 6 -37.73 10.39 -6.19
C PHE A 6 -37.01 10.07 -4.87
N LEU A 7 -37.39 10.74 -3.78
CA LEU A 7 -36.83 10.50 -2.46
C LEU A 7 -37.04 9.06 -1.99
N LYS A 8 -38.24 8.50 -2.18
CA LYS A 8 -38.52 7.09 -1.85
C LYS A 8 -37.67 6.12 -2.65
N LYS A 9 -37.43 6.39 -3.95
CA LYS A 9 -36.53 5.57 -4.78
C LYS A 9 -35.08 5.64 -4.28
N CYS A 10 -34.59 6.83 -3.90
CA CYS A 10 -33.25 6.98 -3.31
C CYS A 10 -33.12 6.23 -1.98
N ILE A 11 -34.14 6.29 -1.12
CA ILE A 11 -34.15 5.58 0.16
C ILE A 11 -34.13 4.06 -0.05
N VAL A 12 -34.94 3.55 -0.98
CA VAL A 12 -34.97 2.11 -1.31
C VAL A 12 -33.63 1.68 -1.92
N PHE A 13 -33.06 2.48 -2.83
CA PHE A 13 -31.75 2.21 -3.43
C PHE A 13 -30.64 2.17 -2.37
N LEU A 14 -30.63 3.14 -1.45
CA LEU A 14 -29.67 3.19 -0.34
C LEU A 14 -29.86 2.00 0.60
N GLY A 15 -31.10 1.63 0.92
CA GLY A 15 -31.41 0.46 1.75
C GLY A 15 -30.90 -0.84 1.14
N VAL A 16 -31.12 -1.05 -0.17
CA VAL A 16 -30.62 -2.23 -0.89
C VAL A 16 -29.09 -2.25 -0.93
N PHE A 17 -28.45 -1.09 -1.16
CA PHE A 17 -27.00 -0.96 -1.17
C PHE A 17 -26.37 -1.34 0.18
N LEU A 18 -26.96 -0.88 1.28
CA LEU A 18 -26.47 -1.18 2.63
C LEU A 18 -26.59 -2.66 2.99
N ILE A 19 -27.64 -3.35 2.52
CA ILE A 19 -27.81 -4.81 2.72
C ILE A 19 -26.76 -5.61 1.92
N TYR A 20 -26.24 -5.06 0.81
CA TYR A 20 -25.23 -5.70 -0.02
C TYR A 20 -23.79 -5.49 0.49
N LEU A 21 -23.58 -4.67 1.53
CA LEU A 21 -22.26 -4.47 2.11
C LEU A 21 -21.79 -5.74 2.81
N LYS A 22 -20.90 -6.48 2.15
CA LYS A 22 -20.18 -7.59 2.76
C LYS A 22 -19.17 -7.06 3.79
N PRO A 23 -18.97 -7.78 4.91
CA PRO A 23 -17.88 -7.46 5.83
C PRO A 23 -16.53 -7.58 5.11
N VAL A 24 -15.85 -6.44 4.96
CA VAL A 24 -14.49 -6.39 4.39
C VAL A 24 -13.51 -6.68 5.55
N TYR A 25 -13.07 -7.93 5.64
CA TYR A 25 -12.15 -8.39 6.70
C TYR A 25 -10.69 -8.00 6.46
N ALA A 26 -10.38 -7.41 5.31
CA ALA A 26 -9.06 -6.88 4.97
C ALA A 26 -9.10 -5.36 4.83
N TYR A 27 -9.82 -4.67 5.74
CA TYR A 27 -9.63 -3.24 5.94
C TYR A 27 -8.25 -3.06 6.57
N LEU A 28 -7.21 -3.04 5.73
CA LEU A 28 -5.99 -2.33 6.10
C LEU A 28 -6.45 -0.92 6.41
N ASP A 29 -6.35 -0.51 7.67
CA ASP A 29 -6.62 0.87 8.05
C ASP A 29 -5.92 1.79 7.03
N PRO A 30 -6.56 2.88 6.56
CA PRO A 30 -5.97 3.75 5.54
C PRO A 30 -4.58 4.27 5.93
N GLY A 31 -4.28 4.33 7.23
CA GLY A 31 -2.94 4.59 7.77
C GLY A 31 -1.95 3.43 7.58
N SER A 32 -2.39 2.18 7.81
CA SER A 32 -1.55 0.97 7.69
C SER A 32 -1.07 0.73 6.26
N GLY A 33 -1.94 0.96 5.27
CA GLY A 33 -1.54 0.87 3.86
C GLY A 33 -0.43 1.88 3.50
N SER A 34 -0.55 3.11 4.00
CA SER A 34 0.43 4.18 3.78
C SER A 34 1.76 3.88 4.48
N MET A 35 1.72 3.38 5.71
CA MET A 35 2.91 3.00 6.48
C MET A 35 3.68 1.85 5.83
N MET A 36 2.98 0.86 5.28
CA MET A 36 3.62 -0.26 4.60
C MET A 36 4.37 0.19 3.34
N LEU A 37 3.77 1.11 2.56
CA LEU A 37 4.44 1.73 1.41
C LEU A 37 5.64 2.59 1.82
N GLN A 38 5.52 3.36 2.91
CA GLN A 38 6.63 4.17 3.43
C GLN A 38 7.83 3.30 3.85
N ILE A 39 7.59 2.20 4.57
CA ILE A 39 8.66 1.28 4.99
C ILE A 39 9.29 0.62 3.76
N LEU A 40 8.48 0.20 2.78
CA LEU A 40 8.98 -0.43 1.57
C LEU A 40 9.87 0.53 0.76
N LEU A 41 9.36 1.74 0.48
CA LEU A 41 10.11 2.76 -0.27
C LEU A 41 11.35 3.22 0.49
N GLY A 42 11.21 3.48 1.80
CA GLY A 42 12.33 3.85 2.67
C GLY A 42 13.40 2.76 2.73
N GLY A 43 13.00 1.48 2.79
CA GLY A 43 13.90 0.34 2.74
C GLY A 43 14.67 0.24 1.42
N ILE A 44 14.01 0.44 0.28
CA ILE A 44 14.66 0.44 -1.04
C ILE A 44 15.68 1.57 -1.14
N VAL A 45 15.30 2.79 -0.73
CA VAL A 45 16.20 3.95 -0.76
C VAL A 45 17.39 3.76 0.16
N ALA A 46 17.16 3.28 1.39
CA ALA A 46 18.23 3.01 2.35
C ALA A 46 19.19 1.92 1.85
N ALA A 47 18.67 0.82 1.29
CA ALA A 47 19.48 -0.24 0.71
C ALA A 47 20.33 0.28 -0.46
N GLY A 48 19.71 1.01 -1.40
CA GLY A 48 20.42 1.64 -2.52
C GLY A 48 21.51 2.61 -2.06
N PHE A 49 21.23 3.41 -1.03
CA PHE A 49 22.22 4.31 -0.44
C PHE A 49 23.40 3.56 0.18
N ILE A 50 23.15 2.49 0.95
CA ILE A 50 24.21 1.67 1.56
C ILE A 50 25.08 1.01 0.47
N ILE A 51 24.45 0.46 -0.57
CA ILE A 51 25.15 -0.15 -1.71
C ILE A 51 26.04 0.89 -2.39
N LYS A 52 25.52 2.09 -2.67
CA LYS A 52 26.28 3.17 -3.28
C LYS A 52 27.43 3.65 -2.39
N ALA A 53 27.16 3.87 -1.09
CA ALA A 53 28.15 4.33 -0.13
C ALA A 53 29.29 3.33 0.07
N ARG A 54 29.00 2.03 -0.06
CA ARG A 54 29.99 0.95 0.10
C ARG A 54 30.37 0.27 -1.21
N TRP A 55 30.14 0.91 -2.36
CA TRP A 55 30.31 0.29 -3.67
C TRP A 55 31.68 -0.37 -3.85
N TYR A 56 32.77 0.33 -3.49
CA TYR A 56 34.13 -0.20 -3.59
C TYR A 56 34.41 -1.39 -2.68
N LYS A 57 33.94 -1.34 -1.43
CA LYS A 57 34.12 -2.44 -0.46
C LYS A 57 33.26 -3.65 -0.82
N LEU A 58 32.03 -3.40 -1.29
CA LEU A 58 31.12 -4.43 -1.79
C LEU A 58 31.70 -5.07 -3.05
N LYS A 59 32.19 -4.27 -4.02
CA LYS A 59 32.84 -4.77 -5.22
C LYS A 59 34.09 -5.58 -4.88
N SER A 60 34.91 -5.12 -3.96
CA SER A 60 36.07 -5.87 -3.47
C SER A 60 35.66 -7.20 -2.83
N ARG A 61 34.63 -7.24 -1.97
CA ARG A 61 34.18 -8.48 -1.33
C ARG A 61 33.49 -9.46 -2.27
N LEU A 62 32.77 -8.96 -3.29
CA LEU A 62 32.03 -9.79 -4.24
C LEU A 62 32.88 -10.26 -5.43
N PHE A 63 33.80 -9.42 -5.91
CA PHE A 63 34.61 -9.70 -7.10
C PHE A 63 36.07 -10.04 -6.79
N ASN A 64 36.61 -9.70 -5.61
CA ASN A 64 37.95 -10.12 -5.21
C ASN A 64 37.85 -11.40 -4.38
N LYS A 65 37.45 -12.49 -5.05
CA LYS A 65 37.64 -13.85 -4.56
C LYS A 65 38.83 -14.39 -5.35
N ASN A 66 39.92 -14.70 -4.64
CA ASN A 66 41.14 -15.38 -5.10
C ASN A 66 42.25 -14.47 -5.68
N LYS A 67 43.11 -14.01 -4.77
CA LYS A 67 44.56 -13.93 -4.99
C LYS A 67 45.28 -14.38 -3.73
N GLU A 68 44.99 -15.61 -3.29
CA GLU A 68 45.87 -16.44 -2.48
C GLU A 68 45.74 -17.87 -3.00
#